data_AF-A0ABC9TS30-F1
#
_entry.id   AF-A0ABC9TS30-F1
#
_cell.length_a   1.000
_cell.length_b   1.000
_cell.length_c   1.000
_cell.angle_alpha   90.00
_cell.angle_beta   90.00
_cell.angle_gamma   90.00
#
_symmetry.space_group_name_H-M   'P 1'
#
loop_
_entity.id
_entity.type
_entity.pdbx_description
1 polymer ?
#
loop_
_entity_poly.entity_id
_entity_poly.type
_entity_poly.pdbx_seq_one_letter_code
_entity_poly.pdbx_strand_id
1 'polypeptide(L)' 'MEEMTRLELLTLLYSIQALMETGNVDKAKEIIEKVIKEAERQQ' A
#
# COMPACT_ATOMS: atom_id res chain seq x y z
N MET A 1 -2.43 12.67 -9.09
CA MET A 1 -2.05 11.32 -9.59
C MET A 1 -3.23 10.82 -10.41
N GLU A 2 -3.03 10.04 -11.47
CA GLU A 2 -4.14 9.33 -12.11
C GLU A 2 -4.83 8.43 -11.08
N GLU A 3 -6.14 8.21 -11.25
CA GLU A 3 -6.91 7.30 -10.41
C GLU A 3 -6.29 5.89 -10.49
N MET A 4 -5.92 5.32 -9.35
CA MET A 4 -5.27 4.02 -9.31
C MET A 4 -6.18 2.95 -9.92
N THR A 5 -5.66 2.19 -10.88
CA THR A 5 -6.41 1.10 -11.48
C THR A 5 -6.62 -0.03 -10.49
N ARG A 6 -7.67 -0.84 -10.70
CA ARG A 6 -7.93 -2.04 -9.89
C ARG A 6 -6.74 -3.00 -9.85
N LEU A 7 -5.97 -3.10 -10.94
CA LEU A 7 -4.80 -3.97 -11.03
C LEU A 7 -3.64 -3.46 -10.17
N GLU A 8 -3.39 -2.15 -10.17
CA GLU A 8 -2.35 -1.53 -9.35
C GLU A 8 -2.69 -1.66 -7.86
N LEU A 9 -3.96 -1.46 -7.49
CA LEU A 9 -4.42 -1.67 -6.12
C LEU A 9 -4.20 -3.13 -5.68
N LEU A 10 -4.58 -4.10 -6.51
CA LEU A 10 -4.40 -5.51 -6.21
C LEU A 10 -2.91 -5.88 -6.05
N THR A 11 -2.05 -5.32 -6.91
CA THR A 11 -0.60 -5.53 -6.87
C THR A 11 0.01 -4.96 -5.58
N LEU A 12 -0.43 -3.78 -5.17
CA LEU A 12 -0.03 -3.16 -3.91
C LEU A 12 -0.42 -4.03 -2.70
N LEU A 13 -1.66 -4.54 -2.69
CA LEU A 13 -2.15 -5.40 -1.61
C LEU A 13 -1.36 -6.72 -1.50
N TYR A 14 -1.07 -7.38 -2.63
CA TYR A 14 -0.22 -8.59 -2.61
C TYR A 14 1.20 -8.32 -2.13
N SER A 15 1.76 -7.16 -2.51
CA SER A 15 3.11 -6.77 -2.05
C SER A 15 3.15 -6.55 -0.53
N ILE A 16 2.11 -5.92 0.03
CA ILE A 16 1.95 -5.75 1.48
C ILE A 16 1.78 -7.12 2.16
N GLN A 17 0.98 -8.02 1.59
CA GLN A 17 0.80 -9.38 2.10
C GLN A 17 2.13 -10.14 2.18
N ALA A 18 2.92 -10.14 1.11
CA ALA A 18 4.22 -10.81 1.08
C ALA A 18 5.21 -10.24 2.12
N LEU A 19 5.17 -8.92 2.35
CA LEU A 19 5.98 -8.30 3.41
C LEU A 19 5.57 -8.79 4.80
N MET A 20 4.27 -8.94 5.06
CA MET A 20 3.80 -9.47 6.34
C MET A 20 4.19 -10.94 6.53
N GLU A 21 4.04 -11.77 5.49
CA GLU A 21 4.37 -13.21 5.53
C GLU A 21 5.88 -13.46 5.73
N THR A 22 6.73 -12.56 5.22
CA THR A 22 8.19 -12.64 5.38
C THR A 22 8.71 -12.02 6.68
N GLY A 23 7.82 -11.57 7.56
CA GLY A 23 8.18 -10.92 8.84
C GLY A 23 8.63 -9.46 8.70
N ASN A 24 8.56 -8.88 7.50
CA ASN A 24 8.86 -7.47 7.21
C ASN A 24 7.69 -6.53 7.59
N VAL A 25 7.12 -6.72 8.79
CA VAL A 25 5.89 -6.06 9.25
C VAL A 25 6.04 -4.54 9.33
N ASP A 26 7.19 -4.02 9.80
CA ASP A 26 7.41 -2.57 9.91
C ASP A 26 7.44 -1.91 8.53
N LYS A 27 7.98 -2.61 7.53
CA LYS A 27 8.00 -2.10 6.16
C LYS A 27 6.60 -2.09 5.55
N ALA A 28 5.79 -3.12 5.81
CA ALA A 28 4.40 -3.16 5.40
C ALA A 28 3.60 -1.99 6.01
N LYS A 29 3.79 -1.71 7.30
CA LYS A 29 3.17 -0.57 8.00
C LYS A 29 3.56 0.77 7.38
N GLU A 30 4.85 0.99 7.09
CA GLU A 30 5.33 2.22 6.45
C GLU A 30 4.66 2.47 5.10
N ILE A 31 4.49 1.42 4.29
CA ILE A 31 3.83 1.52 2.98
C ILE A 31 2.35 1.89 3.15
N ILE A 32 1.64 1.23 4.06
CA ILE A 32 0.24 1.52 4.35
C ILE A 32 0.07 2.98 4.80
N GLU A 33 0.91 3.47 5.71
CA GLU A 33 0.85 4.87 6.17
C GLU A 33 1.06 5.87 5.03
N LYS A 34 1.98 5.59 4.10
CA LYS A 34 2.20 6.47 2.94
C LYS A 34 0.99 6.50 2.02
N VAL A 35 0.35 5.36 1.80
CA VAL A 35 -0.85 5.25 0.96
C VAL A 35 -2.02 6.00 1.60
N ILE A 36 -2.21 5.87 2.91
CA ILE A 36 -3.25 6.61 3.66
C ILE A 36 -3.00 8.11 3.56
N LYS A 37 -1.78 8.58 3.85
CA LYS A 37 -1.44 10.01 3.77
C LYS A 37 -1.66 10.59 2.38
N GLU A 38 -1.37 9.82 1.33
CA GLU A 38 -1.61 10.25 -0.04
C GLU A 38 -3.10 10.33 -0.36
N ALA A 39 -3.91 9.36 0.10
CA ALA A 39 -5.36 9.39 -0.06
C ALA A 39 -6.00 10.56 0.69
N GLU A 40 -5.55 10.86 1.91
CA GLU A 40 -6.02 11.99 2.72
C GLU A 40 -5.67 13.34 2.10
N ARG A 41 -4.52 13.46 1.42
CA ARG A 41 -4.16 14.69 0.68
C ARG A 41 -5.06 14.98 -0.52
N GLN A 42 -5.77 13.97 -1.01
CA GLN A 42 -6.65 14.07 -2.16
C GLN A 42 -8.14 14.20 -1.77
N GLN A 43 -8.45 14.24 -0.48
CA GLN A 43 -9.75 14.69 0.05
C GLN A 43 -9.81 16.21 0.14
#